data_AF-A0A117LQ74-F1
#
_entry.id   AF-A0A117LQ74-F1
#
_cell.length_a   1.000
_cell.length_b   1.000
_cell.length_c   1.000
_cell.angle_alpha   90.00
_cell.angle_beta   90.00
_cell.angle_gamma   90.00
#
_symmetry.space_group_name_H-M   'P 1'
#
loop_
_entity.id
_entity.type
_entity.pdbx_description
1 polymer ?
#
loop_
_entity_poly.entity_id
_entity_poly.type
_entity_poly.pdbx_seq_one_letter_code
_entity_poly.pdbx_strand_id
1 'polypeptide(L)'
;MFGGYGDDDPSSFETVYRAIGDRPVWDRIGAVRDDRVHIIHSDVIGGPEYFIGVAYMAKWFYPDLFPDLDPRAIHRQYLEEFQRLDYDLDEHGTFVYPA
;
A
#
# COMPACT_ATOMS: atom_id res chain seq x y z
N MET A 1 12.06 -5.64 8.71
CA MET A 1 10.73 -5.51 8.09
C MET A 1 10.28 -4.10 8.42
N PHE A 2 9.90 -3.32 7.42
CA PHE A 2 9.48 -1.92 7.59
C PHE A 2 8.02 -1.82 7.16
N GLY A 3 7.25 -0.94 7.79
CA GLY A 3 5.81 -0.86 7.62
C GLY A 3 4.99 -1.85 8.43
N GLY A 4 3.72 -1.92 8.06
CA GLY A 4 2.71 -2.70 8.76
C GLY A 4 2.12 -1.95 9.96
N TYR A 5 1.43 -2.70 10.80
CA TYR A 5 0.69 -2.12 11.93
C TYR A 5 1.57 -1.51 13.04
N GLY A 6 2.86 -1.82 13.08
CA GLY A 6 3.80 -1.40 14.13
C GLY A 6 4.81 -0.35 13.70
N ASP A 7 4.64 0.25 12.52
CA ASP A 7 5.59 1.22 11.95
C ASP A 7 4.84 2.36 11.24
N ASP A 8 4.89 3.53 11.88
CA ASP A 8 4.21 4.75 11.43
C ASP A 8 5.10 5.58 10.49
N ASP A 9 6.36 5.19 10.29
CA ASP A 9 7.32 5.95 9.50
C ASP A 9 7.35 5.52 8.02
N PRO A 10 6.87 6.35 7.07
CA PRO A 10 6.92 6.03 5.66
C PRO A 10 8.33 6.15 5.05
N SER A 11 9.32 6.69 5.77
CA SER A 11 10.66 6.97 5.24
C SER A 11 11.34 5.72 4.67
N SER A 12 11.09 4.55 5.26
CA SER A 12 11.62 3.28 4.77
C SER A 12 11.01 2.88 3.43
N PHE A 13 9.71 3.12 3.21
CA PHE A 13 9.06 2.88 1.91
C PHE A 13 9.63 3.82 0.85
N GLU A 14 9.73 5.11 1.17
CA GLU A 14 10.27 6.11 0.24
C GLU A 14 11.72 5.78 -0.14
N THR A 15 12.54 5.37 0.83
CA THR A 15 13.93 4.95 0.60
C THR A 15 13.99 3.77 -0.36
N VAL A 16 13.16 2.74 -0.15
CA VAL A 16 13.09 1.57 -1.04
C VAL A 16 12.54 1.93 -2.41
N TYR A 17 11.52 2.78 -2.48
CA TYR A 17 10.93 3.26 -3.72
C TYR A 17 11.97 3.99 -4.59
N ARG A 18 12.73 4.90 -3.99
CA ARG A 18 13.83 5.60 -4.67
C ARG A 18 14.92 4.64 -5.11
N ALA A 19 15.33 3.71 -4.25
CA ALA A 19 16.34 2.71 -4.59
C ALA A 19 15.91 1.80 -5.76
N ILE A 20 14.60 1.54 -5.90
CA ILE A 20 14.02 0.84 -7.06
C ILE A 20 14.15 1.69 -8.33
N GLY A 21 13.77 2.97 -8.28
CA GLY A 21 13.85 3.89 -9.42
C GLY A 21 15.28 4.17 -9.89
N ASP A 22 16.22 4.31 -8.94
CA ASP A 22 17.62 4.63 -9.20
C ASP A 22 18.45 3.40 -9.62
N ARG A 23 17.86 2.21 -9.63
CA ARG A 23 18.59 0.98 -9.91
C ARG A 23 19.05 0.96 -11.38
N PRO A 24 20.34 0.72 -11.65
CA PRO A 24 20.83 0.72 -13.03
C PRO A 24 20.03 -0.21 -13.93
N VAL A 25 19.69 0.26 -15.14
CA VAL A 25 18.91 -0.45 -16.17
C VAL A 25 17.40 -0.54 -15.88
N TRP A 26 16.94 -0.20 -14.67
CA TRP A 26 15.51 -0.26 -14.33
C TRP A 26 14.71 0.88 -14.97
N ASP A 27 15.39 1.95 -15.39
CA ASP A 27 14.86 2.98 -16.28
C ASP A 27 14.35 2.42 -17.62
N ARG A 28 14.66 1.17 -17.98
CA ARG A 28 14.11 0.50 -19.17
C ARG A 28 12.76 -0.18 -18.93
N ILE A 29 12.35 -0.34 -17.68
CA ILE A 29 11.07 -0.97 -17.31
C ILE A 29 9.96 0.07 -17.47
N GLY A 30 8.87 -0.29 -18.18
CA GLY A 30 7.74 0.62 -18.39
C GLY A 30 7.18 1.17 -17.08
N ALA A 31 6.92 0.30 -16.09
CA ALA A 31 6.40 0.72 -14.80
C ALA A 31 7.27 1.74 -14.06
N VAL A 32 8.59 1.72 -14.23
CA VAL A 32 9.50 2.72 -13.63
C VAL A 32 9.41 4.04 -14.37
N ARG A 33 9.39 4.02 -15.71
CA ARG A 33 9.30 5.24 -16.53
C ARG A 33 7.96 5.96 -16.42
N ASP A 34 6.90 5.20 -16.19
CA ASP A 34 5.53 5.70 -16.17
C ASP A 34 5.04 6.00 -14.74
N ASP A 35 5.94 6.02 -13.75
CA ASP A 35 5.63 6.24 -12.32
C ASP A 35 4.54 5.28 -11.77
N ARG A 36 4.61 4.01 -12.19
CA ARG A 36 3.69 2.92 -11.81
C ARG A 36 4.36 1.86 -10.92
N VAL A 37 5.32 2.26 -10.12
CA VAL A 37 5.90 1.42 -9.08
C VAL A 37 5.04 1.56 -7.82
N HIS A 38 4.76 0.44 -7.17
CA HIS A 38 4.02 0.41 -5.91
C HIS A 38 4.70 -0.56 -4.95
N ILE A 39 4.70 -0.23 -3.67
CA ILE A 39 5.16 -1.06 -2.57
C ILE A 39 3.93 -1.36 -1.71
N ILE A 40 3.81 -2.60 -1.27
CA ILE A 40 2.74 -3.07 -0.40
C ILE A 40 3.33 -3.95 0.70
N HIS A 41 2.96 -3.68 1.95
CA HIS A 41 3.40 -4.46 3.09
C HIS A 41 2.69 -5.81 3.14
N SER A 42 3.38 -6.83 3.63
CA SER A 42 2.83 -8.19 3.73
C SER A 42 1.59 -8.29 4.60
N ASP A 43 1.43 -7.39 5.58
CA ASP A 43 0.27 -7.39 6.48
C ASP A 43 -1.05 -7.28 5.72
N VAL A 44 -1.13 -6.55 4.61
CA VAL A 44 -2.40 -6.38 3.87
C VAL A 44 -2.55 -7.36 2.68
N ILE A 45 -1.59 -8.25 2.48
CA ILE A 45 -1.61 -9.29 1.42
C ILE A 45 -1.43 -10.71 1.98
N GLY A 46 -1.35 -10.85 3.30
CA GLY A 46 -1.36 -12.11 4.03
C GLY A 46 -2.61 -12.21 4.89
N GLY A 47 -3.08 -13.43 5.16
CA GLY A 47 -4.14 -13.63 6.15
C GLY A 47 -5.53 -13.12 5.75
N PRO A 48 -6.44 -12.97 6.74
CA PRO A 48 -7.84 -12.59 6.51
C PRO A 48 -8.01 -11.19 5.92
N GLU A 49 -7.04 -10.31 6.10
CA GLU A 49 -7.02 -8.94 5.58
C GLU A 49 -6.56 -8.84 4.11
N TYR A 50 -6.24 -9.95 3.43
CA TYR A 50 -5.80 -10.01 2.03
C TYR A 50 -6.68 -9.20 1.05
N PHE A 51 -7.99 -9.12 1.29
CA PHE A 51 -8.91 -8.38 0.44
C PHE A 51 -8.61 -6.87 0.40
N ILE A 52 -7.96 -6.33 1.42
CA ILE A 52 -7.49 -4.94 1.46
C ILE A 52 -6.39 -4.74 0.42
N GLY A 53 -5.39 -5.62 0.38
CA GLY A 53 -4.34 -5.59 -0.63
C GLY A 53 -4.88 -5.81 -2.04
N VAL A 54 -5.92 -6.64 -2.21
CA VAL A 54 -6.64 -6.77 -3.50
C VAL A 54 -7.29 -5.46 -3.91
N ALA A 55 -7.89 -4.72 -2.97
CA ALA A 55 -8.47 -3.42 -3.27
C ALA A 55 -7.41 -2.41 -3.74
N TYR A 56 -6.23 -2.36 -3.08
CA TYR A 56 -5.10 -1.54 -3.56
C TYR A 56 -4.64 -1.95 -4.96
N MET A 57 -4.45 -3.25 -5.21
CA MET A 57 -4.07 -3.75 -6.53
C MET A 57 -5.12 -3.41 -7.60
N ALA A 58 -6.41 -3.53 -7.30
CA ALA A 58 -7.49 -3.17 -8.22
C ALA A 58 -7.43 -1.67 -8.57
N LYS A 59 -7.23 -0.81 -7.57
CA LYS A 59 -7.07 0.64 -7.76
C LYS A 59 -5.85 0.99 -8.63
N TRP A 60 -4.70 0.37 -8.37
CA TRP A 60 -3.46 0.64 -9.12
C TRP A 60 -3.49 0.09 -10.55
N PHE A 61 -4.14 -1.05 -10.77
CA PHE A 61 -4.17 -1.68 -12.08
C PHE A 61 -5.23 -1.09 -13.00
N TYR A 62 -6.37 -0.67 -12.43
CA TYR A 62 -7.53 -0.19 -13.18
C TYR A 62 -8.13 1.09 -12.56
N PRO A 63 -7.37 2.19 -12.45
CA PRO A 63 -7.83 3.42 -11.80
C PRO A 63 -9.08 4.00 -12.47
N ASP A 64 -9.20 3.86 -13.80
CA ASP A 64 -10.36 4.36 -14.58
C ASP A 64 -11.63 3.54 -14.35
N LEU A 65 -11.51 2.25 -14.01
CA LEU A 65 -12.65 1.38 -13.71
C LEU A 65 -13.07 1.49 -12.25
N PHE A 66 -12.15 1.85 -11.36
CA PHE A 66 -12.37 1.96 -9.93
C PHE A 66 -12.04 3.36 -9.39
N PRO A 67 -12.61 4.44 -9.95
CA PRO A 67 -12.29 5.81 -9.53
C PRO A 67 -12.73 6.07 -8.09
N ASP A 68 -13.78 5.40 -7.62
CA ASP A 68 -14.37 5.57 -6.29
C ASP A 68 -13.92 4.50 -5.28
N LEU A 69 -13.12 3.51 -5.69
CA LEU A 69 -12.60 2.50 -4.76
C LEU A 69 -11.61 3.16 -3.81
N ASP A 70 -11.89 3.04 -2.51
CA ASP A 70 -11.03 3.50 -1.41
C ASP A 70 -10.59 2.28 -0.57
N PRO A 71 -9.40 1.70 -0.87
CA PRO A 71 -8.86 0.58 -0.10
C PRO A 71 -8.63 0.90 1.38
N ARG A 72 -8.38 2.17 1.71
CA ARG A 72 -8.11 2.62 3.07
C ARG A 72 -9.39 2.70 3.89
N ALA A 73 -10.51 3.13 3.30
CA ALA A 73 -11.82 3.03 3.93
C ALA A 73 -12.22 1.57 4.23
N ILE A 74 -11.94 0.66 3.30
CA ILE A 74 -12.15 -0.79 3.50
C ILE A 74 -11.30 -1.30 4.68
N HIS A 75 -10.04 -0.88 4.77
CA HIS A 75 -9.15 -1.22 5.87
C HIS A 75 -9.67 -0.69 7.21
N ARG A 76 -10.12 0.56 7.25
CA ARG A 76 -10.72 1.16 8.46
C ARG A 76 -11.92 0.36 8.92
N GLN A 77 -12.84 0.03 8.02
CA GLN A 77 -14.02 -0.78 8.34
C GLN A 77 -13.62 -2.17 8.87
N TYR A 78 -12.59 -2.80 8.28
CA TYR A 78 -12.08 -4.08 8.77
C TYR A 78 -11.63 -4.01 10.23
N LEU A 79 -10.86 -2.99 10.60
CA LEU A 79 -10.34 -2.83 11.95
C LEU A 79 -11.43 -2.46 12.96
N GLU A 80 -12.28 -1.49 12.61
CA GLU A 80 -13.30 -0.95 13.52
C GLU A 80 -14.52 -1.87 13.66
N GLU A 81 -15.14 -2.29 12.56
CA GLU A 81 -16.41 -3.01 12.59
C GLU A 81 -16.20 -4.50 12.88
N PHE A 82 -15.26 -5.12 12.16
CA PHE A 82 -15.09 -6.57 12.17
C PHE A 82 -14.10 -7.03 13.24
N GLN A 83 -12.96 -6.36 13.39
CA GLN A 83 -11.96 -6.69 14.42
C GLN A 83 -12.23 -6.02 15.77
N ARG A 84 -13.02 -4.93 15.79
CA ARG A 84 -13.32 -4.12 16.99
C ARG A 84 -12.06 -3.61 17.68
N LEU A 85 -11.09 -3.18 16.89
CA LEU A 85 -9.85 -2.60 17.36
C LEU A 85 -9.97 -1.08 17.40
N ASP A 86 -9.39 -0.49 18.45
CA ASP A 86 -9.17 0.96 18.56
C ASP A 86 -7.81 1.26 17.91
N TYR A 87 -7.80 1.30 16.57
CA TYR A 87 -6.59 1.55 15.77
C TYR A 87 -6.88 2.63 14.74
N ASP A 88 -6.22 3.78 14.88
CA ASP A 88 -6.37 4.91 13.97
C ASP A 88 -5.41 4.79 12.79
N LEU A 89 -5.93 4.51 11.60
CA LEU A 89 -5.15 4.44 10.35
C LEU A 89 -4.66 5.81 9.86
N ASP A 90 -5.18 6.92 10.39
CA ASP A 90 -4.71 8.28 10.12
C ASP A 90 -3.46 8.64 10.94
N GLU A 91 -3.26 7.98 12.08
CA GLU A 91 -2.09 8.19 12.94
C GLU A 91 -1.08 7.04 12.85
N HIS A 92 -1.52 5.82 12.53
CA HIS A 92 -0.72 4.61 12.65
C HIS A 92 -0.66 3.75 11.40
N GLY A 93 0.50 3.13 11.22
CA GLY A 93 0.78 2.07 10.27
C GLY A 93 1.03 2.55 8.85
N THR A 94 2.11 2.04 8.26
CA THR A 94 2.46 2.28 6.85
C THR A 94 2.31 0.99 6.05
N PHE A 95 1.29 0.92 5.19
CA PHE A 95 0.97 -0.32 4.47
C PHE A 95 1.31 -0.29 2.98
N VAL A 96 1.32 0.89 2.35
CA VAL A 96 1.55 1.03 0.91
C VAL A 96 2.36 2.28 0.59
N TYR A 97 3.00 2.30 -0.59
CA TYR A 97 3.64 3.50 -1.13
C TYR A 97 3.69 3.46 -2.67
N PRO A 98 3.41 4.55 -3.39
CA PRO A 98 2.78 5.78 -2.88
C PRO A 98 1.40 5.50 -2.28
N ALA A 99 1.01 6.31 -1.29
CA ALA A 99 -0.28 6.20 -0.58
C ALA A 99 -1.47 6.65 -1.44
#